data_AF-A0A349YB34-F1
#
_entry.id   AF-A0A349YB34-F1
#
_cell.length_a   1.000
_cell.length_b   1.000
_cell.length_c   1.000
_cell.angle_alpha   90.00
_cell.angle_beta   90.00
_cell.angle_gamma   90.00
#
_symmetry.space_group_name_H-M   'P 1'
#
loop_
_entity.id
_entity.type
_entity.pdbx_description
1 polymer ?
#
loop_
_entity_poly.entity_id
_entity_poly.type
_entity_poly.pdbx_seq_one_letter_code
_entity_poly.pdbx_strand_id
1 'polypeptide(L)'
;KISVEERVRIEKAMQKAGRFSNIIIRDDLSEDEIARFTANAYRFPDIKLSAQLYREYPHSELTSHLLGYVRRVSEADLDRLTEKGLRARYINSDWIGKRGIEAFYESKLRGQLGLNHVEVDSRGTELRVLDRQHPVGGEDVFLTIDLALQKAAFEALGNQNGALVALDPNDGSVLAFVSKPGYDPSLFVRGFDEFTWRQIRDSADRPLVNRASDGVYPPGSTLKPFIAIAGLEENVRTPEWSMWDPGFFSLPGSQYKFRDWKKGGHGEVNLHKAIVESVDTYFYKLAHELEIEKIHKYLDQFGFGSKTGIDLPRE
;
A
#
# COMPACT_ATOMS: atom_id res chain seq x y z
N LYS A 1 25.63 -0.72 26.62
CA LYS A 1 25.75 0.73 26.93
C LYS A 1 24.67 1.44 26.11
N ILE A 2 23.94 2.36 26.71
CA ILE A 2 22.87 3.13 26.03
C ILE A 2 23.53 4.27 25.24
N SER A 3 23.12 4.51 24.01
CA SER A 3 23.60 5.60 23.16
C SER A 3 23.05 6.96 23.64
N VAL A 4 23.66 8.05 23.18
CA VAL A 4 23.16 9.41 23.51
C VAL A 4 21.74 9.62 22.99
N GLU A 5 21.44 9.10 21.79
CA GLU A 5 20.11 9.18 21.18
C GLU A 5 19.07 8.38 21.95
N GLU A 6 19.40 7.15 22.36
CA GLU A 6 18.53 6.32 23.19
C GLU A 6 18.22 7.02 24.52
N ARG A 7 19.22 7.67 25.14
CA ARG A 7 19.03 8.41 26.39
C ARG A 7 18.04 9.58 26.22
N VAL A 8 18.19 10.39 25.17
CA VAL A 8 17.27 11.50 24.87
C VAL A 8 15.85 10.97 24.60
N ARG A 9 15.71 9.83 23.91
CA ARG A 9 14.42 9.16 23.69
C ARG A 9 13.77 8.76 25.02
N ILE A 10 14.53 8.13 25.90
CA ILE A 10 14.05 7.68 27.22
C ILE A 10 13.64 8.87 28.08
N GLU A 11 14.45 9.94 28.15
CA GLU A 11 14.15 11.13 28.93
C GLU A 11 12.84 11.81 28.47
N LYS A 12 12.63 11.91 27.14
CA LYS A 12 11.35 12.40 26.59
C LYS A 12 10.17 11.48 26.91
N ALA A 13 10.38 10.17 26.85
CA ALA A 13 9.34 9.21 27.20
C ALA A 13 8.97 9.30 28.70
N MET A 14 9.96 9.50 29.59
CA MET A 14 9.75 9.72 31.03
C MET A 14 8.96 11.00 31.32
N GLN A 15 9.17 12.07 30.57
CA GLN A 15 8.42 13.32 30.75
C GLN A 15 6.95 13.20 30.31
N LYS A 16 6.66 12.37 29.31
CA LYS A 16 5.30 12.16 28.78
C LYS A 16 4.55 11.01 29.47
N ALA A 17 5.27 10.13 30.14
CA ALA A 17 4.74 8.97 30.84
C ALA A 17 3.82 9.37 32.00
N GLY A 18 2.60 8.83 32.02
CA GLY A 18 1.70 8.95 33.16
C GLY A 18 2.23 8.17 34.38
N ARG A 19 1.68 8.46 35.57
CA ARG A 19 1.98 7.69 36.80
C ARG A 19 1.79 6.19 36.54
N PHE A 20 2.80 5.40 36.92
CA PHE A 20 2.83 3.93 36.78
C PHE A 20 2.89 3.37 35.34
N SER A 21 3.33 4.17 34.35
CA SER A 21 3.54 3.65 33.00
C SER A 21 4.94 3.05 32.81
N ASN A 22 5.00 1.90 32.14
CA ASN A 22 6.26 1.24 31.78
C ASN A 22 6.89 1.96 30.58
N ILE A 23 8.19 2.24 30.68
CA ILE A 23 8.96 2.92 29.63
C ILE A 23 9.94 1.92 29.03
N ILE A 24 9.91 1.79 27.71
CA ILE A 24 10.86 0.94 26.98
C ILE A 24 12.22 1.62 26.98
N ILE A 25 13.17 1.03 27.70
CA ILE A 25 14.56 1.49 27.74
C ILE A 25 15.26 1.08 26.44
N ARG A 26 15.15 -0.19 26.08
CA ARG A 26 15.77 -0.80 24.90
C ARG A 26 14.87 -1.90 24.35
N ASP A 27 14.83 -2.02 23.03
CA ASP A 27 14.11 -3.02 22.27
C ASP A 27 15.07 -3.85 21.39
N ASP A 28 14.58 -4.97 20.84
CA ASP A 28 15.31 -5.87 19.92
C ASP A 28 16.66 -6.36 20.48
N LEU A 29 16.65 -6.84 21.73
CA LEU A 29 17.83 -7.33 22.43
C LEU A 29 18.32 -8.64 21.82
N SER A 30 19.63 -8.76 21.61
CA SER A 30 20.23 -10.06 21.23
C SER A 30 20.19 -11.05 22.40
N GLU A 31 20.33 -12.35 22.09
CA GLU A 31 20.42 -13.40 23.12
C GLU A 31 21.54 -13.12 24.13
N ASP A 32 22.68 -12.59 23.66
CA ASP A 32 23.80 -12.17 24.51
C ASP A 32 23.42 -11.02 25.45
N GLU A 33 22.68 -10.02 24.96
CA GLU A 33 22.22 -8.90 25.77
C GLU A 33 21.20 -9.35 26.82
N ILE A 34 20.27 -10.24 26.43
CA ILE A 34 19.31 -10.87 27.33
C ILE A 34 20.04 -11.64 28.42
N ALA A 35 21.00 -12.49 28.08
CA ALA A 35 21.77 -13.27 29.04
C ALA A 35 22.55 -12.38 30.02
N ARG A 36 23.22 -11.33 29.49
CA ARG A 36 23.96 -10.36 30.31
C ARG A 36 23.06 -9.59 31.27
N PHE A 37 21.87 -9.19 30.81
CA PHE A 37 20.89 -8.50 31.65
C PHE A 37 20.36 -9.43 32.74
N THR A 38 19.93 -10.64 32.39
CA THR A 38 19.42 -11.63 33.35
C THR A 38 20.41 -11.93 34.46
N ALA A 39 21.69 -12.09 34.15
CA ALA A 39 22.74 -12.33 35.14
C ALA A 39 22.94 -11.14 36.12
N ASN A 40 22.58 -9.93 35.71
CA ASN A 40 22.74 -8.70 36.50
C ASN A 40 21.40 -8.12 36.99
N ALA A 41 20.27 -8.80 36.79
CA ALA A 41 18.94 -8.27 37.05
C ALA A 41 18.74 -7.81 38.50
N TYR A 42 19.40 -8.47 39.47
CA TYR A 42 19.38 -8.10 40.89
C TYR A 42 19.89 -6.67 41.18
N ARG A 43 20.69 -6.09 40.28
CA ARG A 43 21.23 -4.73 40.41
C ARG A 43 20.25 -3.67 39.92
N PHE A 44 19.19 -4.08 39.22
CA PHE A 44 18.22 -3.21 38.57
C PHE A 44 16.78 -3.61 38.97
N PRO A 45 16.39 -3.44 40.24
CA PRO A 45 15.09 -3.92 40.74
C PRO A 45 13.89 -3.32 40.00
N ASP A 46 14.05 -2.12 39.43
CA ASP A 46 12.99 -1.39 38.71
C ASP A 46 13.01 -1.64 37.18
N ILE A 47 13.96 -2.42 36.67
CA ILE A 47 14.06 -2.74 35.24
C ILE A 47 13.67 -4.20 35.04
N LYS A 48 12.70 -4.43 34.17
CA LYS A 48 12.21 -5.78 33.85
C LYS A 48 12.49 -6.11 32.39
N LEU A 49 12.87 -7.36 32.15
CA LEU A 49 12.87 -7.93 30.80
C LEU A 49 11.44 -8.35 30.47
N SER A 50 10.96 -7.97 29.29
CA SER A 50 9.64 -8.36 28.79
C SER A 50 9.76 -8.88 27.37
N ALA A 51 9.12 -10.01 27.09
CA ALA A 51 8.98 -10.53 25.74
C ALA A 51 7.85 -9.78 25.03
N GLN A 52 8.11 -9.30 23.81
CA GLN A 52 7.11 -8.67 22.95
C GLN A 52 7.12 -9.35 21.59
N LEU A 53 5.94 -9.46 20.99
CA LEU A 53 5.80 -9.97 19.63
C LEU A 53 6.19 -8.87 18.64
N TYR A 54 7.02 -9.22 17.67
CA TYR A 54 7.37 -8.35 16.54
C TYR A 54 6.71 -8.86 15.27
N ARG A 55 6.31 -7.93 14.41
CA ARG A 55 5.83 -8.25 13.08
C ARG A 55 7.03 -8.47 12.16
N GLU A 56 7.04 -9.59 11.45
CA GLU A 56 8.08 -9.98 10.52
C GLU A 56 7.54 -10.07 9.10
N TYR A 57 8.34 -9.66 8.11
CA TYR A 57 7.99 -9.72 6.68
C TYR A 57 9.05 -10.53 5.92
N PRO A 58 8.90 -11.86 5.82
CA PRO A 58 9.91 -12.72 5.20
C PRO A 58 10.20 -12.38 3.73
N HIS A 59 9.22 -11.80 3.05
CA HIS A 59 9.32 -11.40 1.64
C HIS A 59 9.44 -9.88 1.43
N SER A 60 9.74 -9.12 2.49
CA SER A 60 10.24 -7.74 2.47
C SER A 60 9.83 -6.90 1.24
N GLU A 61 10.79 -6.54 0.36
CA GLU A 61 10.58 -5.72 -0.84
C GLU A 61 9.54 -6.27 -1.83
N LEU A 62 9.41 -7.60 -1.92
CA LEU A 62 8.50 -8.25 -2.85
C LEU A 62 7.03 -7.95 -2.53
N THR A 63 6.72 -7.79 -1.24
CA THR A 63 5.36 -7.66 -0.73
C THR A 63 5.10 -6.33 -0.03
N SER A 64 6.03 -5.37 -0.09
CA SER A 64 6.03 -4.17 0.75
C SER A 64 4.81 -3.28 0.56
N HIS A 65 4.35 -3.08 -0.69
CA HIS A 65 3.20 -2.24 -0.97
C HIS A 65 1.87 -2.98 -0.85
N LEU A 66 1.89 -4.29 -1.09
CA LEU A 66 0.74 -5.19 -0.90
C LEU A 66 0.41 -5.32 0.58
N LEU A 67 1.33 -5.86 1.39
CA LEU A 67 1.11 -6.08 2.81
C LEU A 67 1.13 -4.77 3.59
N GLY A 68 2.01 -3.85 3.19
CA GLY A 68 2.29 -2.65 3.96
C GLY A 68 3.14 -2.96 5.18
N TYR A 69 2.88 -2.24 6.27
CA TYR A 69 3.59 -2.43 7.52
C TYR A 69 2.77 -1.94 8.70
N VAL A 70 3.07 -2.50 9.87
CA VAL A 70 2.71 -1.94 11.17
C VAL A 70 3.80 -1.02 11.69
N ARG A 71 3.42 0.00 12.45
CA ARG A 71 4.35 0.90 13.16
C ARG A 71 3.78 1.21 14.54
N ARG A 72 4.66 1.56 15.50
CA ARG A 72 4.24 2.10 16.79
C ARG A 72 3.19 3.22 16.61
N VAL A 73 2.17 3.18 17.45
CA VAL A 73 1.09 4.16 17.49
C VAL A 73 1.67 5.53 17.83
N SER A 74 1.37 6.52 16.98
CA SER A 74 1.74 7.93 17.21
C SER A 74 0.59 8.70 17.85
N GLU A 75 0.87 9.90 18.37
CA GLU A 75 -0.17 10.79 18.93
C GLU A 75 -1.28 11.07 17.90
N ALA A 76 -0.93 11.33 16.65
CA ALA A 76 -1.89 11.54 15.57
C ALA A 76 -2.77 10.30 15.28
N ASP A 77 -2.28 9.10 15.55
CA ASP A 77 -3.10 7.89 15.44
C ASP A 77 -4.06 7.77 16.62
N LEU A 78 -3.61 8.08 17.83
CA LEU A 78 -4.47 8.10 19.01
C LEU A 78 -5.63 9.08 18.85
N ASP A 79 -5.37 10.25 18.27
CA ASP A 79 -6.41 11.24 17.98
C ASP A 79 -7.45 10.68 17.00
N ARG A 80 -7.00 10.13 15.86
CA ARG A 80 -7.88 9.47 14.87
C ARG A 80 -8.66 8.30 15.45
N LEU A 81 -8.05 7.52 16.34
CA LEU A 81 -8.70 6.41 17.02
C LEU A 81 -9.73 6.89 18.04
N THR A 82 -9.49 8.04 18.67
CA THR A 82 -10.44 8.67 19.58
C THR A 82 -11.65 9.19 18.82
N GLU A 83 -11.45 9.86 17.68
CA GLU A 83 -12.53 10.30 16.78
C GLU A 83 -13.39 9.13 16.31
N LYS A 84 -12.79 7.96 16.07
CA LYS A 84 -13.48 6.72 15.66
C LYS A 84 -14.08 5.93 16.83
N GLY A 85 -13.93 6.38 18.08
CA GLY A 85 -14.38 5.63 19.27
C GLY A 85 -13.61 4.33 19.55
N LEU A 86 -12.43 4.16 18.94
CA LEU A 86 -11.60 2.94 19.02
C LEU A 86 -10.41 3.08 19.99
N ARG A 87 -10.26 4.23 20.65
CA ARG A 87 -9.10 4.53 21.54
C ARG A 87 -8.87 3.48 22.63
N ALA A 88 -9.93 2.92 23.19
CA ALA A 88 -9.87 1.90 24.24
C ALA A 88 -9.25 0.57 23.76
N ARG A 89 -9.23 0.32 22.45
CA ARG A 89 -8.59 -0.88 21.87
C ARG A 89 -7.07 -0.76 21.81
N TYR A 90 -6.49 0.42 22.05
CA TYR A 90 -5.06 0.68 21.88
C TYR A 90 -4.38 1.10 23.18
N ILE A 91 -3.19 0.54 23.45
CA ILE A 91 -2.24 1.10 24.41
C ILE A 91 -1.15 1.90 23.68
N ASN A 92 -0.53 2.87 24.36
CA ASN A 92 0.41 3.81 23.73
C ASN A 92 1.67 3.13 23.15
N SER A 93 2.01 1.93 23.62
CA SER A 93 3.15 1.15 23.15
C SER A 93 2.81 0.19 21.99
N ASP A 94 1.55 0.12 21.58
CA ASP A 94 1.10 -0.81 20.54
C ASP A 94 1.60 -0.43 19.14
N TRP A 95 1.44 -1.38 18.23
CA TRP A 95 1.59 -1.21 16.81
C TRP A 95 0.21 -1.10 16.15
N ILE A 96 0.19 -0.42 15.01
CA ILE A 96 -0.99 -0.28 14.16
C ILE A 96 -0.57 -0.37 12.69
N GLY A 97 -1.37 -1.05 11.88
CA GLY A 97 -1.23 -1.08 10.43
C GLY A 97 -1.26 0.32 9.83
N LYS A 98 -0.29 0.63 8.97
CA LYS A 98 -0.11 1.95 8.35
C LYS A 98 -0.43 1.99 6.86
N ARG A 99 -0.18 0.89 6.17
CA ARG A 99 -0.34 0.74 4.71
C ARG A 99 -0.80 -0.68 4.39
N GLY A 100 -1.20 -0.88 3.14
CA GLY A 100 -1.50 -2.21 2.61
C GLY A 100 -2.62 -2.94 3.35
N ILE A 101 -2.58 -4.26 3.24
CA ILE A 101 -3.43 -5.21 3.94
C ILE A 101 -3.39 -5.01 5.47
N GLU A 102 -2.21 -4.73 6.05
CA GLU A 102 -2.07 -4.49 7.49
C GLU A 102 -2.98 -3.37 7.98
N ALA A 103 -3.10 -2.27 7.23
CA ALA A 103 -3.96 -1.15 7.61
C ALA A 103 -5.43 -1.34 7.24
N PHE A 104 -5.71 -1.98 6.09
CA PHE A 104 -7.09 -2.21 5.66
C PHE A 104 -7.79 -3.19 6.61
N TYR A 105 -7.12 -4.29 6.95
CA TYR A 105 -7.64 -5.35 7.80
C TYR A 105 -7.23 -5.24 9.28
N GLU A 106 -6.70 -4.10 9.72
CA GLU A 106 -6.27 -3.82 11.11
C GLU A 106 -7.31 -4.26 12.15
N SER A 107 -8.59 -3.99 11.89
CA SER A 107 -9.68 -4.30 12.83
C SER A 107 -9.82 -5.81 13.11
N LYS A 108 -9.55 -6.65 12.10
CA LYS A 108 -9.57 -8.12 12.16
C LYS A 108 -8.25 -8.69 12.66
N LEU A 109 -7.13 -8.19 12.11
CA LEU A 109 -5.77 -8.68 12.40
C LEU A 109 -5.33 -8.44 13.84
N ARG A 110 -5.89 -7.43 14.50
CA ARG A 110 -5.46 -7.11 15.86
C ARG A 110 -6.06 -8.00 16.95
N GLY A 111 -7.30 -8.41 16.77
CA GLY A 111 -8.07 -9.06 17.84
C GLY A 111 -8.49 -8.10 18.96
N GLN A 112 -8.54 -8.62 20.19
CA GLN A 112 -9.09 -7.94 21.37
C GLN A 112 -8.10 -8.01 22.55
N LEU A 113 -7.91 -6.87 23.22
CA LEU A 113 -7.08 -6.79 24.42
C LEU A 113 -7.74 -7.55 25.57
N GLY A 114 -6.92 -8.27 26.33
CA GLY A 114 -7.31 -8.80 27.63
C GLY A 114 -7.21 -7.73 28.72
N LEU A 115 -7.86 -7.98 29.85
CA LEU A 115 -7.86 -7.08 31.01
C LEU A 115 -7.49 -7.87 32.26
N ASN A 116 -6.54 -7.35 33.04
CA ASN A 116 -6.28 -7.85 34.39
C ASN A 116 -6.75 -6.79 35.39
N HIS A 117 -7.67 -7.15 36.27
CA HIS A 117 -7.98 -6.35 37.45
C HIS A 117 -7.02 -6.77 38.56
N VAL A 118 -6.13 -5.86 38.97
CA VAL A 118 -5.09 -6.13 39.96
C VAL A 118 -5.29 -5.28 41.21
N GLU A 119 -5.05 -5.87 42.37
CA GLU A 119 -4.95 -5.16 43.64
C GLU A 119 -3.50 -4.70 43.83
N VAL A 120 -3.28 -3.42 44.11
CA VAL A 120 -1.95 -2.81 44.26
C VAL A 120 -1.76 -2.23 45.67
N ASP A 121 -0.52 -2.23 46.17
CA ASP A 121 -0.17 -1.55 47.42
C ASP A 121 -0.10 -0.01 47.26
N SER A 122 0.12 0.72 48.36
CA SER A 122 0.22 2.19 48.34
C SER A 122 1.37 2.74 47.49
N ARG A 123 2.30 1.89 47.06
CA ARG A 123 3.43 2.20 46.19
C ARG A 123 3.19 1.78 44.73
N GLY A 124 2.03 1.18 44.42
CA GLY A 124 1.67 0.71 43.09
C GLY A 124 2.23 -0.67 42.74
N THR A 125 2.72 -1.42 43.73
CA THR A 125 3.21 -2.79 43.53
C THR A 125 2.02 -3.75 43.46
N GLU A 126 1.95 -4.56 42.41
CA GLU A 126 0.90 -5.58 42.25
C GLU A 126 0.97 -6.63 43.36
N LEU A 127 -0.13 -6.80 44.11
CA LEU A 127 -0.28 -7.79 45.18
C LEU A 127 -0.91 -9.09 44.66
N ARG A 128 -2.04 -8.98 43.95
CA ARG A 128 -2.73 -10.12 43.32
C ARG A 128 -3.64 -9.69 42.17
N VAL A 129 -3.97 -10.65 41.31
CA VAL A 129 -4.96 -10.50 40.24
C VAL A 129 -6.33 -10.92 40.78
N LEU A 130 -7.30 -10.02 40.75
CA LEU A 130 -8.69 -10.23 41.19
C LEU A 130 -9.57 -10.85 40.10
N ASP A 131 -9.37 -10.39 38.87
CA ASP A 131 -10.09 -10.86 37.68
C ASP A 131 -9.16 -10.80 36.47
N ARG A 132 -9.33 -11.74 35.54
CA ARG A 132 -8.55 -11.84 34.31
C ARG A 132 -9.46 -12.18 33.15
N GLN A 133 -9.51 -11.26 32.20
CA GLN A 133 -10.08 -11.46 30.88
C GLN A 133 -8.92 -11.72 29.91
N HIS A 134 -8.91 -12.90 29.30
CA HIS A 134 -7.85 -13.27 28.36
C HIS A 134 -7.98 -12.48 27.04
N PRO A 135 -6.86 -12.08 26.43
CA PRO A 135 -6.90 -11.49 25.09
C PRO A 135 -7.39 -12.52 24.06
N VAL A 136 -8.02 -12.02 23.01
CA VAL A 136 -8.40 -12.82 21.85
C VAL A 136 -7.48 -12.45 20.70
N GLY A 137 -6.79 -13.43 20.12
CA GLY A 137 -5.93 -13.23 18.97
C GLY A 137 -6.69 -12.65 17.78
N GLY A 138 -5.97 -11.94 16.91
CA GLY A 138 -6.53 -11.51 15.64
C GLY A 138 -6.89 -12.67 14.73
N GLU A 139 -7.72 -12.38 13.73
CA GLU A 139 -8.07 -13.33 12.69
C GLU A 139 -6.92 -13.50 11.69
N ASP A 140 -6.75 -14.73 11.19
CA ASP A 140 -5.88 -14.99 10.06
C ASP A 140 -6.54 -14.51 8.76
N VAL A 141 -5.78 -13.79 7.95
CA VAL A 141 -6.23 -13.29 6.64
C VAL A 141 -5.53 -14.06 5.54
N PHE A 142 -6.30 -14.79 4.74
CA PHE A 142 -5.82 -15.50 3.57
C PHE A 142 -6.01 -14.63 2.33
N LEU A 143 -4.92 -14.32 1.63
CA LEU A 143 -4.94 -13.51 0.41
C LEU A 143 -5.03 -14.40 -0.83
N THR A 144 -5.55 -13.84 -1.91
CA THR A 144 -5.59 -14.47 -3.25
C THR A 144 -4.24 -14.49 -3.97
N ILE A 145 -3.21 -13.88 -3.36
CA ILE A 145 -1.90 -13.66 -3.97
C ILE A 145 -1.15 -14.98 -4.09
N ASP A 146 -0.74 -15.30 -5.31
CA ASP A 146 0.21 -16.37 -5.57
C ASP A 146 1.63 -15.80 -5.41
N LEU A 147 2.35 -16.28 -4.39
CA LEU A 147 3.68 -15.78 -4.07
C LEU A 147 4.71 -16.06 -5.19
N ALA A 148 4.58 -17.17 -5.90
CA ALA A 148 5.47 -17.50 -7.00
C ALA A 148 5.22 -16.56 -8.19
N LEU A 149 3.95 -16.26 -8.49
CA LEU A 149 3.58 -15.28 -9.51
C LEU A 149 4.02 -13.86 -9.13
N GLN A 150 3.80 -13.46 -7.87
CA GLN A 150 4.27 -12.18 -7.32
C GLN A 150 5.79 -12.02 -7.56
N LYS A 151 6.57 -13.06 -7.25
CA LYS A 151 8.02 -13.09 -7.46
C LYS A 151 8.39 -12.96 -8.94
N ALA A 152 7.76 -13.77 -9.80
CA ALA A 152 8.01 -13.71 -11.24
C ALA A 152 7.68 -12.33 -11.83
N ALA A 153 6.57 -11.71 -11.40
CA ALA A 153 6.19 -10.37 -11.80
C ALA A 153 7.19 -9.30 -11.34
N PHE A 154 7.67 -9.38 -10.11
CA PHE A 154 8.66 -8.45 -9.57
C PHE A 154 10.01 -8.55 -10.28
N GLU A 155 10.43 -9.78 -10.62
CA GLU A 155 11.65 -10.05 -11.38
C GLU A 155 11.51 -9.60 -12.85
N ALA A 156 10.34 -9.78 -13.46
CA ALA A 156 10.07 -9.36 -14.84
C ALA A 156 10.21 -7.84 -15.05
N LEU A 157 9.94 -7.03 -14.02
CA LEU A 157 10.18 -5.57 -14.07
C LEU A 157 11.68 -5.20 -14.12
N GLY A 158 12.61 -6.13 -13.84
CA GLY A 158 14.05 -5.88 -13.91
C GLY A 158 14.48 -4.68 -13.06
N ASN A 159 15.21 -3.72 -13.63
CA ASN A 159 15.62 -2.50 -12.93
C ASN A 159 14.64 -1.33 -13.12
N GLN A 160 13.46 -1.57 -13.68
CA GLN A 160 12.50 -0.52 -13.98
C GLN A 160 11.61 -0.20 -12.79
N ASN A 161 11.38 1.09 -12.56
CA ASN A 161 10.35 1.56 -11.66
C ASN A 161 9.00 1.38 -12.35
N GLY A 162 8.09 0.61 -11.75
CA GLY A 162 6.85 0.23 -12.42
C GLY A 162 5.85 -0.45 -11.51
N ALA A 163 4.74 -0.87 -12.09
CA ALA A 163 3.70 -1.62 -11.40
C ALA A 163 3.22 -2.77 -12.28
N LEU A 164 2.71 -3.82 -11.63
CA LEU A 164 2.02 -4.92 -12.29
C LEU A 164 0.88 -5.38 -11.38
N VAL A 165 -0.30 -5.56 -11.96
CA VAL A 165 -1.43 -6.22 -11.31
C VAL A 165 -1.87 -7.37 -12.20
N ALA A 166 -1.94 -8.58 -11.64
CA ALA A 166 -2.48 -9.75 -12.30
C ALA A 166 -3.80 -10.13 -11.63
N LEU A 167 -4.85 -10.26 -12.44
CA LEU A 167 -6.20 -10.60 -11.99
C LEU A 167 -6.63 -11.93 -12.59
N ASP A 168 -7.40 -12.72 -11.83
CA ASP A 168 -8.26 -13.73 -12.43
C ASP A 168 -9.54 -13.03 -12.94
N PRO A 169 -9.81 -13.03 -14.26
CA PRO A 169 -10.98 -12.35 -14.81
C PRO A 169 -12.32 -13.04 -14.47
N ASN A 170 -12.31 -14.27 -13.95
CA ASN A 170 -13.54 -14.99 -13.63
C ASN A 170 -14.19 -14.50 -12.33
N ASP A 171 -13.39 -14.06 -11.36
CA ASP A 171 -13.86 -13.66 -10.02
C ASP A 171 -13.28 -12.31 -9.55
N GLY A 172 -12.33 -11.73 -10.27
CA GLY A 172 -11.67 -10.47 -9.89
C GLY A 172 -10.56 -10.62 -8.85
N SER A 173 -10.19 -11.84 -8.48
CA SER A 173 -9.12 -12.12 -7.51
C SER A 173 -7.79 -11.54 -7.96
N VAL A 174 -7.07 -10.90 -7.04
CA VAL A 174 -5.73 -10.36 -7.33
C VAL A 174 -4.70 -11.45 -7.08
N LEU A 175 -4.07 -11.94 -8.14
CA LEU A 175 -3.06 -13.01 -8.07
C LEU A 175 -1.65 -12.46 -7.84
N ALA A 176 -1.36 -11.25 -8.33
CA ALA A 176 -0.13 -10.52 -8.05
C ALA A 176 -0.38 -9.01 -8.03
N PHE A 177 0.28 -8.31 -7.12
CA PHE A 177 0.18 -6.86 -6.92
C PHE A 177 1.57 -6.30 -6.62
N VAL A 178 2.25 -5.80 -7.64
CA VAL A 178 3.64 -5.37 -7.58
C VAL A 178 3.75 -3.86 -7.80
N SER A 179 4.56 -3.21 -6.96
CA SER A 179 5.06 -1.86 -7.15
C SER A 179 6.57 -1.87 -6.93
N LYS A 180 7.33 -1.39 -7.93
CA LYS A 180 8.79 -1.38 -7.91
C LYS A 180 9.33 0.06 -7.98
N PRO A 181 10.36 0.42 -7.18
CA PRO A 181 11.09 -0.43 -6.24
C PRO A 181 10.28 -0.71 -4.96
N GLY A 182 10.50 -1.88 -4.38
CA GLY A 182 10.05 -2.25 -3.04
C GLY A 182 10.86 -1.55 -1.95
N TYR A 183 10.52 -1.82 -0.70
CA TYR A 183 11.32 -1.43 0.46
C TYR A 183 11.17 -2.47 1.58
N ASP A 184 12.10 -2.51 2.53
CA ASP A 184 11.96 -3.40 3.68
C ASP A 184 10.94 -2.85 4.70
N PRO A 185 9.76 -3.47 4.88
CA PRO A 185 8.75 -2.99 5.80
C PRO A 185 9.17 -3.20 7.27
N SER A 186 10.11 -4.11 7.52
CA SER A 186 10.63 -4.42 8.87
C SER A 186 11.30 -3.21 9.52
N LEU A 187 11.87 -2.30 8.71
CA LEU A 187 12.45 -1.03 9.16
C LEU A 187 11.43 -0.15 9.89
N PHE A 188 10.15 -0.21 9.53
CA PHE A 188 9.10 0.58 10.17
C PHE A 188 8.61 -0.03 11.49
N VAL A 189 8.85 -1.32 11.70
CA VAL A 189 8.52 -2.03 12.95
C VAL A 189 9.57 -1.74 14.01
N ARG A 190 10.85 -1.88 13.65
CA ARG A 190 12.01 -1.67 14.54
C ARG A 190 12.35 -0.20 14.73
N GLY A 191 12.02 0.63 13.74
CA GLY A 191 12.53 1.98 13.63
C GLY A 191 13.83 2.02 12.84
N PHE A 192 14.16 3.22 12.36
CA PHE A 192 15.35 3.47 11.55
C PHE A 192 16.01 4.77 12.01
N ASP A 193 17.32 4.87 11.76
CA ASP A 193 18.08 6.10 11.98
C ASP A 193 17.80 7.15 10.88
N GLU A 194 18.20 8.40 11.14
CA GLU A 194 17.96 9.52 10.23
C GLU A 194 18.70 9.39 8.90
N PHE A 195 19.80 8.63 8.82
CA PHE A 195 20.50 8.40 7.56
C PHE A 195 19.71 7.41 6.69
N THR A 196 19.29 6.27 7.25
CA THR A 196 18.42 5.30 6.54
C THR A 196 17.11 5.94 6.08
N TRP A 197 16.48 6.77 6.94
CA TRP A 197 15.27 7.51 6.56
C TRP A 197 15.48 8.40 5.35
N ARG A 198 16.59 9.17 5.34
CA ARG A 198 16.93 10.09 4.25
C ARG A 198 17.12 9.34 2.93
N GLN A 199 17.76 8.18 2.95
CA GLN A 199 17.95 7.38 1.74
C GLN A 199 16.62 6.96 1.11
N ILE A 200 15.64 6.54 1.93
CA ILE A 200 14.32 6.11 1.43
C ILE A 200 13.49 7.32 0.99
N ARG A 201 13.47 8.39 1.81
CA ARG A 201 12.66 9.59 1.59
C ARG A 201 13.12 10.40 0.37
N ASP A 202 14.43 10.57 0.22
CA ASP A 202 15.03 11.46 -0.78
C ASP A 202 15.46 10.69 -2.04
N SER A 203 15.16 9.38 -2.12
CA SER A 203 15.43 8.56 -3.30
C SER A 203 14.66 9.06 -4.52
N ALA A 204 15.37 9.22 -5.64
CA ALA A 204 14.78 9.56 -6.94
C ALA A 204 13.79 8.49 -7.43
N ASP A 205 13.98 7.23 -7.02
CA ASP A 205 13.14 6.10 -7.39
C ASP A 205 11.85 6.02 -6.57
N ARG A 206 11.67 6.88 -5.55
CA ARG A 206 10.44 6.99 -4.75
C ARG A 206 9.87 5.62 -4.31
N PRO A 207 10.62 4.83 -3.54
CA PRO A 207 10.22 3.48 -3.13
C PRO A 207 8.94 3.43 -2.28
N LEU A 208 8.59 4.52 -1.58
CA LEU A 208 7.37 4.56 -0.76
C LEU A 208 6.07 4.75 -1.56
N VAL A 209 6.15 5.01 -2.86
CA VAL A 209 4.97 5.18 -3.73
C VAL A 209 4.48 3.81 -4.15
N ASN A 210 3.22 3.49 -3.84
CA ASN A 210 2.54 2.33 -4.40
C ASN A 210 2.08 2.66 -5.81
N ARG A 211 2.85 2.29 -6.83
CA ARG A 211 2.55 2.62 -8.23
C ARG A 211 1.33 1.88 -8.78
N ALA A 212 0.94 0.77 -8.16
CA ALA A 212 -0.19 -0.04 -8.61
C ALA A 212 -1.55 0.54 -8.20
N SER A 213 -1.65 1.18 -7.03
CA SER A 213 -2.88 1.84 -6.57
C SER A 213 -2.82 3.37 -6.64
N ASP A 214 -1.70 3.97 -6.20
CA ASP A 214 -1.57 5.42 -6.04
C ASP A 214 -0.99 6.09 -7.32
N GLY A 215 -0.60 5.28 -8.31
CA GLY A 215 0.05 5.74 -9.54
C GLY A 215 -0.95 6.26 -10.56
N VAL A 216 -0.90 7.56 -10.85
CA VAL A 216 -1.74 8.19 -11.87
C VAL A 216 -0.93 8.42 -13.14
N TYR A 217 -1.32 7.72 -14.21
CA TYR A 217 -0.66 7.78 -15.51
C TYR A 217 -1.70 7.97 -16.61
N PRO A 218 -1.37 8.69 -17.71
CA PRO A 218 -2.18 8.63 -18.92
C PRO A 218 -2.22 7.17 -19.42
N PRO A 219 -3.41 6.57 -19.63
CA PRO A 219 -3.51 5.17 -20.08
C PRO A 219 -2.93 4.97 -21.48
N GLY A 220 -2.87 6.04 -22.29
CA GLY A 220 -2.38 5.96 -23.65
C GLY A 220 -3.24 5.03 -24.50
N SER A 221 -2.60 4.23 -25.35
CA SER A 221 -3.30 3.36 -26.30
C SER A 221 -4.05 2.19 -25.67
N THR A 222 -3.85 1.88 -24.38
CA THR A 222 -4.61 0.83 -23.68
C THR A 222 -6.10 1.19 -23.56
N LEU A 223 -6.47 2.47 -23.77
CA LEU A 223 -7.85 2.93 -23.79
C LEU A 223 -8.62 2.53 -25.07
N LYS A 224 -7.90 2.27 -26.17
CA LYS A 224 -8.47 2.07 -27.51
C LYS A 224 -9.55 0.98 -27.58
N PRO A 225 -9.40 -0.21 -26.96
CA PRO A 225 -10.46 -1.22 -26.94
C PRO A 225 -11.78 -0.72 -26.33
N PHE A 226 -11.73 0.08 -25.26
CA PHE A 226 -12.93 0.62 -24.61
C PHE A 226 -13.64 1.65 -25.49
N ILE A 227 -12.87 2.52 -26.17
CA ILE A 227 -13.42 3.48 -27.13
C ILE A 227 -13.98 2.77 -28.37
N ALA A 228 -13.36 1.68 -28.80
CA ALA A 228 -13.87 0.84 -29.88
C ALA A 228 -15.24 0.24 -29.53
N ILE A 229 -15.41 -0.29 -28.32
CA ILE A 229 -16.70 -0.79 -27.84
C ILE A 229 -17.76 0.31 -27.87
N ALA A 230 -17.45 1.51 -27.35
CA ALA A 230 -18.36 2.65 -27.42
C ALA A 230 -18.76 2.99 -28.86
N GLY A 231 -17.81 2.95 -29.80
CA GLY A 231 -18.05 3.17 -31.23
C GLY A 231 -19.01 2.16 -31.86
N LEU A 232 -18.91 0.90 -31.46
CA LEU A 232 -19.77 -0.18 -31.92
C LEU A 232 -21.18 -0.08 -31.32
N GLU A 233 -21.28 0.11 -30.00
CA GLU A 233 -22.56 0.22 -29.28
C GLU A 233 -23.39 1.42 -29.75
N GLU A 234 -22.74 2.56 -30.02
CA GLU A 234 -23.38 3.76 -30.55
C GLU A 234 -23.64 3.69 -32.06
N ASN A 235 -23.32 2.57 -32.71
CA ASN A 235 -23.44 2.34 -34.16
C ASN A 235 -22.70 3.39 -35.01
N VAL A 236 -21.68 4.05 -34.45
CA VAL A 236 -20.81 5.00 -35.16
C VAL A 236 -19.81 4.25 -36.04
N ARG A 237 -19.48 3.01 -35.67
CA ARG A 237 -18.61 2.10 -36.43
C ARG A 237 -19.24 0.72 -36.55
N THR A 238 -18.86 0.02 -37.62
CA THR A 238 -18.97 -1.45 -37.70
C THR A 238 -17.57 -2.04 -37.81
N PRO A 239 -17.38 -3.34 -37.52
CA PRO A 239 -16.09 -3.99 -37.67
C PRO A 239 -15.48 -3.89 -39.08
N GLU A 240 -16.33 -3.84 -40.12
CA GLU A 240 -15.95 -3.79 -41.53
C GLU A 240 -15.65 -2.37 -42.02
N TRP A 241 -16.13 -1.34 -41.32
CA TRP A 241 -15.89 0.04 -41.70
C TRP A 241 -14.39 0.32 -41.76
N SER A 242 -13.93 0.87 -42.89
CA SER A 242 -12.54 1.21 -43.14
C SER A 242 -12.36 2.70 -43.42
N MET A 243 -11.14 3.19 -43.17
CA MET A 243 -10.70 4.52 -43.58
C MET A 243 -9.26 4.51 -44.07
N TRP A 244 -8.93 5.46 -44.93
CA TRP A 244 -7.55 5.73 -45.29
C TRP A 244 -6.87 6.60 -44.21
N ASP A 245 -5.78 6.10 -43.64
CA ASP A 245 -4.91 6.80 -42.70
C ASP A 245 -3.66 7.34 -43.42
N PRO A 246 -3.54 8.67 -43.63
CA PRO A 246 -2.35 9.30 -44.19
C PRO A 246 -1.27 9.62 -43.13
N GLY A 247 -1.45 9.19 -41.88
CA GLY A 247 -0.56 9.44 -40.74
C GLY A 247 -0.91 10.69 -39.93
N PHE A 248 -2.10 11.26 -40.16
CA PHE A 248 -2.64 12.35 -39.36
C PHE A 248 -4.15 12.49 -39.53
N PHE A 249 -4.79 13.11 -38.53
CA PHE A 249 -6.17 13.56 -38.55
C PHE A 249 -6.24 15.08 -38.38
N SER A 250 -7.16 15.73 -39.08
CA SER A 250 -7.48 17.16 -38.89
C SER A 250 -8.97 17.29 -38.62
N LEU A 251 -9.34 18.10 -37.63
CA LEU A 251 -10.73 18.43 -37.39
C LEU A 251 -11.30 19.21 -38.58
N PRO A 252 -12.60 19.01 -38.92
CA PRO A 252 -13.25 19.79 -39.96
C PRO A 252 -13.07 21.30 -39.71
N GLY A 253 -12.58 22.02 -40.71
CA GLY A 253 -12.34 23.47 -40.63
C GLY A 253 -11.03 23.88 -39.92
N SER A 254 -10.22 22.94 -39.43
CA SER A 254 -8.93 23.23 -38.79
C SER A 254 -7.76 22.83 -39.68
N GLN A 255 -6.68 23.63 -39.67
CA GLN A 255 -5.39 23.30 -40.29
C GLN A 255 -4.48 22.49 -39.37
N TYR A 256 -4.84 22.35 -38.09
CA TYR A 256 -4.04 21.60 -37.13
C TYR A 256 -4.09 20.10 -37.43
N LYS A 257 -2.96 19.42 -37.26
CA LYS A 257 -2.80 17.99 -37.55
C LYS A 257 -2.47 17.23 -36.27
N PHE A 258 -3.40 16.40 -35.82
CA PHE A 258 -3.16 15.36 -34.83
C PHE A 258 -2.43 14.23 -35.53
N ARG A 259 -1.17 14.00 -35.16
CA ARG A 259 -0.30 13.06 -35.85
C ARG A 259 -0.50 11.66 -35.31
N ASP A 260 -0.44 10.70 -36.22
CA ASP A 260 -0.30 9.30 -35.87
C ASP A 260 1.15 8.99 -35.47
N TRP A 261 1.37 7.99 -34.63
CA TRP A 261 2.71 7.50 -34.28
C TRP A 261 3.50 7.02 -35.51
N LYS A 262 2.82 6.51 -36.55
CA LYS A 262 3.45 6.05 -37.78
C LYS A 262 3.48 7.15 -38.85
N LYS A 263 4.69 7.63 -39.14
CA LYS A 263 4.91 8.57 -40.24
C LYS A 263 4.53 7.93 -41.59
N GLY A 264 3.67 8.61 -42.35
CA GLY A 264 3.14 8.10 -43.62
C GLY A 264 1.86 7.28 -43.48
N GLY A 265 1.41 7.02 -42.26
CA GLY A 265 0.16 6.35 -41.95
C GLY A 265 0.16 4.84 -42.16
N HIS A 266 -1.00 4.27 -41.93
CA HIS A 266 -1.25 2.83 -41.99
C HIS A 266 -1.99 2.40 -43.26
N GLY A 267 -2.28 3.33 -44.18
CA GLY A 267 -3.03 3.05 -45.40
C GLY A 267 -4.50 2.77 -45.08
N GLU A 268 -5.09 1.74 -45.68
CA GLU A 268 -6.46 1.34 -45.35
C GLU A 268 -6.51 0.65 -43.97
N VAL A 269 -7.38 1.15 -43.08
CA VAL A 269 -7.51 0.71 -41.68
C VAL A 269 -8.97 0.47 -41.34
N ASN A 270 -9.29 -0.76 -40.95
CA ASN A 270 -10.55 -1.12 -40.31
C ASN A 270 -10.38 -1.24 -38.78
N LEU A 271 -11.46 -1.54 -38.05
CA LEU A 271 -11.41 -1.60 -36.58
C LEU A 271 -10.39 -2.61 -36.05
N HIS A 272 -10.35 -3.82 -36.64
CA HIS A 272 -9.40 -4.86 -36.26
C HIS A 272 -7.95 -4.38 -36.41
N LYS A 273 -7.61 -3.82 -37.58
CA LYS A 273 -6.27 -3.26 -37.83
C LYS A 273 -5.97 -2.06 -36.92
N ALA A 274 -6.96 -1.22 -36.62
CA ALA A 274 -6.79 -0.08 -35.72
C ALA A 274 -6.37 -0.51 -34.32
N ILE A 275 -6.93 -1.61 -33.81
CA ILE A 275 -6.55 -2.19 -32.51
C ILE A 275 -5.17 -2.87 -32.59
N VAL A 276 -4.95 -3.74 -33.59
CA VAL A 276 -3.71 -4.51 -33.72
C VAL A 276 -2.48 -3.63 -33.93
N GLU A 277 -2.59 -2.61 -34.78
CA GLU A 277 -1.50 -1.68 -35.09
C GLU A 277 -1.56 -0.40 -34.25
N SER A 278 -2.50 -0.32 -33.30
CA SER A 278 -2.67 0.85 -32.42
C SER A 278 -2.75 2.16 -33.23
N VAL A 279 -3.57 2.22 -34.27
CA VAL A 279 -3.65 3.37 -35.21
C VAL A 279 -4.32 4.56 -34.53
N ASP A 280 -3.62 5.65 -34.30
CA ASP A 280 -4.14 6.83 -33.60
C ASP A 280 -5.18 7.57 -34.45
N THR A 281 -4.92 7.75 -35.76
CA THR A 281 -5.82 8.47 -36.69
C THR A 281 -7.23 7.89 -36.67
N TYR A 282 -7.36 6.56 -36.58
CA TYR A 282 -8.66 5.88 -36.49
C TYR A 282 -9.43 6.33 -35.24
N PHE A 283 -8.75 6.33 -34.09
CA PHE A 283 -9.36 6.71 -32.81
C PHE A 283 -9.56 8.22 -32.67
N TYR A 284 -8.77 9.08 -33.31
CA TYR A 284 -9.06 10.51 -33.38
C TYR A 284 -10.37 10.79 -34.11
N LYS A 285 -10.57 10.15 -35.26
CA LYS A 285 -11.80 10.30 -36.04
C LYS A 285 -12.99 9.71 -35.27
N LEU A 286 -12.83 8.52 -34.68
CA LEU A 286 -13.88 7.91 -33.87
C LEU A 286 -14.25 8.78 -32.66
N ALA A 287 -13.26 9.32 -31.95
CA ALA A 287 -13.51 10.17 -30.79
C ALA A 287 -14.23 11.47 -31.17
N HIS A 288 -13.89 12.06 -32.32
CA HIS A 288 -14.59 13.24 -32.83
C HIS A 288 -16.08 12.96 -33.11
N GLU A 289 -16.39 11.80 -33.69
CA GLU A 289 -17.76 11.41 -34.05
C GLU A 289 -18.59 10.89 -32.86
N LEU A 290 -17.95 10.31 -31.84
CA LEU A 290 -18.60 9.92 -30.59
C LEU A 290 -18.93 11.11 -29.69
N GLU A 291 -18.14 12.17 -29.77
CA GLU A 291 -18.16 13.30 -28.82
C GLU A 291 -17.78 12.88 -27.38
N ILE A 292 -17.39 13.88 -26.58
CA ILE A 292 -16.82 13.65 -25.25
C ILE A 292 -17.82 13.03 -24.27
N GLU A 293 -19.12 13.32 -24.42
CA GLU A 293 -20.15 12.91 -23.46
C GLU A 293 -20.41 11.41 -23.54
N LYS A 294 -20.38 10.86 -24.76
CA LYS A 294 -20.49 9.41 -24.97
C LYS A 294 -19.22 8.72 -24.49
N ILE A 295 -18.04 9.23 -24.85
CA ILE A 295 -16.77 8.67 -24.38
C ILE A 295 -16.76 8.58 -22.85
N HIS A 296 -17.09 9.67 -22.17
CA HIS A 296 -17.14 9.72 -20.71
C HIS A 296 -18.11 8.68 -20.15
N LYS A 297 -19.34 8.60 -20.68
CA LYS A 297 -20.36 7.62 -20.27
C LYS A 297 -19.86 6.17 -20.33
N TYR A 298 -19.15 5.78 -21.39
CA TYR A 298 -18.65 4.40 -21.51
C TYR A 298 -17.43 4.17 -20.62
N LEU A 299 -16.49 5.12 -20.56
CA LEU A 299 -15.31 4.98 -19.69
C LEU A 299 -15.70 4.89 -18.21
N ASP A 300 -16.69 5.66 -17.77
CA ASP A 300 -17.24 5.59 -16.41
C ASP A 300 -17.83 4.20 -16.10
N GLN A 301 -18.55 3.58 -17.05
CA GLN A 301 -19.04 2.21 -16.90
C GLN A 301 -17.93 1.16 -16.79
N PHE A 302 -16.76 1.42 -17.40
CA PHE A 302 -15.56 0.60 -17.23
C PHE A 302 -14.75 0.94 -15.95
N GLY A 303 -15.24 1.87 -15.13
CA GLY A 303 -14.64 2.24 -13.86
C GLY A 303 -13.56 3.32 -13.93
N PHE A 304 -13.28 3.89 -15.11
CA PHE A 304 -12.30 4.96 -15.23
C PHE A 304 -12.78 6.22 -14.49
N GLY A 305 -11.90 6.80 -13.66
CA GLY A 305 -12.22 7.98 -12.84
C GLY A 305 -12.88 7.64 -11.49
N SER A 306 -13.17 6.37 -11.25
CA SER A 306 -13.72 5.86 -9.99
C SER A 306 -12.69 4.96 -9.28
N LYS A 307 -12.91 4.76 -7.99
CA LYS A 307 -12.18 3.75 -7.21
C LYS A 307 -12.57 2.35 -7.67
N THR A 308 -11.60 1.47 -7.83
CA THR A 308 -11.82 0.04 -8.16
C THR A 308 -12.48 -0.71 -7.02
N GLY A 309 -12.35 -0.23 -5.78
CA GLY A 309 -12.89 -0.90 -4.60
C GLY A 309 -11.99 -2.02 -4.07
N ILE A 310 -10.72 -2.06 -4.51
CA ILE A 310 -9.70 -2.96 -3.95
C ILE A 310 -9.56 -2.77 -2.42
N ASP A 311 -9.23 -3.86 -1.72
CA ASP A 311 -9.07 -3.92 -0.26
C ASP A 311 -7.79 -3.22 0.25
N LEU A 312 -7.57 -1.99 -0.17
CA LEU A 312 -6.46 -1.15 0.24
C LEU A 312 -6.99 0.19 0.79
N PRO A 313 -6.32 0.76 1.81
CA PRO A 313 -6.81 1.98 2.45
C PRO A 313 -6.64 3.23 1.56
N ARG A 314 -5.83 3.14 0.50
CA ARG A 314 -5.52 4.24 -0.41
C ARG A 314 -5.59 3.75 -1.85
N GLU A 315 -6.28 4.56 -2.63
CA GLU A 315 -6.53 4.48 -4.05
C GLU A 315 -6.91 5.89 -4.51
#